data_AF-A0A1D9MJD6-F1
#
_entry.id   AF-A0A1D9MJD6-F1
#
_cell.length_a   1.000
_cell.length_b   1.000
_cell.length_c   1.000
_cell.angle_alpha   90.00
_cell.angle_beta   90.00
_cell.angle_gamma   90.00
#
_symmetry.space_group_name_H-M   'P 1'
#
loop_
_entity.id
_entity.type
_entity.pdbx_description
1 polymer ?
#
loop_
_entity_poly.entity_id
_entity_poly.type
_entity_poly.pdbx_seq_one_letter_code
_entity_poly.pdbx_strand_id
1 'polypeptide(L)'
;MSKRPLLPIALATMVVTAFGLSSVAPAQADDSLKPLPSYAQFERGNIISNELFYTPNTMTEKGIQRFLERWGKNCVASPNGPACLKDLKLTTPSRPAKQSYRGRPSKCQAYQGGVNEPFSKVLYKAANACKINPQVLLVMLQKEQGLIQTRQPTERAMAHAMGFACPDGKPCNKDYAGIGDQVYSAALRLTQYRDMKDIDWIAERSGGKTYNFNEHPNAAFCTRQTKFKVQNDATAALYFYTPYAPSDYTLAGKVDPEFVKRNVREVVVTPEAPATVEATPENGVTPENGVTPEKPIKPVKPIIRKEKVFDNDRYCADNGNLNFWRIFKRYFVRPNIDPHTFKDVSISQQFGTEMLWMKDSGISTGWADKTYRPFNAISREAFVTFLYRLHERSDYSVKATKNPKLKDLKTSQFQKEISWAAKHGITNGWGDGTFRPKDQIERAAVAAMVKRYCAQYGDTCTGLLNPNSNPTTGVATRAFTDIPATFPMAKDVAWAKHTGLLNGWPDGSFRPHEPLKRDAIAVLLHRLTKP
;
A
#
# COMPACT_ATOMS: atom_id res chain seq x y z
N MET A 1 49.51 -54.98 -50.04
CA MET A 1 48.24 -55.75 -50.11
C MET A 1 47.13 -54.73 -50.38
N SER A 2 46.71 -54.51 -51.63
CA SER A 2 45.59 -55.21 -52.31
C SER A 2 44.29 -55.06 -51.49
N LYS A 3 43.20 -54.42 -51.92
CA LYS A 3 42.57 -54.36 -53.24
C LYS A 3 41.74 -53.09 -53.48
N ARG A 4 41.47 -52.94 -54.77
CA ARG A 4 40.83 -51.91 -55.62
C ARG A 4 39.33 -51.59 -55.39
N PRO A 5 38.79 -50.55 -56.09
CA PRO A 5 37.56 -49.79 -55.82
C PRO A 5 36.35 -50.32 -56.62
N LEU A 6 35.17 -49.70 -56.50
CA LEU A 6 34.10 -49.71 -57.54
C LEU A 6 33.09 -48.55 -57.38
N LEU A 7 32.55 -48.17 -58.53
CA LEU A 7 31.88 -46.92 -58.94
C LEU A 7 30.31 -47.09 -58.93
N PRO A 8 29.50 -46.20 -59.55
CA PRO A 8 28.30 -45.57 -58.97
C PRO A 8 26.96 -46.23 -59.36
N ILE A 9 25.87 -45.93 -58.65
CA ILE A 9 24.51 -46.22 -59.14
C ILE A 9 23.61 -45.00 -58.88
N ALA A 10 23.02 -44.50 -59.97
CA ALA A 10 22.02 -43.44 -60.01
C ALA A 10 20.73 -43.85 -59.29
N LEU A 11 20.06 -42.91 -58.60
CA LEU A 11 18.67 -43.09 -58.20
C LEU A 11 17.79 -41.90 -58.60
N ALA A 12 16.70 -42.29 -59.26
CA ALA A 12 15.62 -41.55 -59.87
C ALA A 12 15.02 -40.39 -59.07
N THR A 13 14.71 -39.33 -59.79
CA THR A 13 13.72 -38.31 -59.44
C THR A 13 12.33 -38.95 -59.27
N MET A 14 11.78 -38.91 -58.06
CA MET A 14 10.36 -39.12 -57.80
C MET A 14 9.73 -37.79 -57.38
N VAL A 15 8.87 -37.26 -58.25
CA VAL A 15 7.99 -36.13 -58.00
C VAL A 15 6.90 -36.61 -57.03
N VAL A 16 6.94 -36.14 -55.77
CA VAL A 16 5.82 -36.26 -54.85
C VAL A 16 5.11 -34.92 -54.79
N THR A 17 3.91 -34.87 -55.35
CA THR A 17 2.96 -33.77 -55.26
C THR A 17 2.56 -33.56 -53.81
N ALA A 18 3.03 -32.46 -53.21
CA ALA A 18 2.59 -32.03 -51.89
C ALA A 18 1.14 -31.52 -51.97
N PHE A 19 0.19 -32.33 -51.50
CA PHE A 19 -1.14 -31.86 -51.14
C PHE A 19 -0.99 -30.83 -50.00
N GLY A 20 -1.36 -29.58 -50.28
CA GLY A 20 -1.36 -28.49 -49.31
C GLY A 20 -2.37 -28.76 -48.19
N LEU A 21 -1.89 -29.30 -47.08
CA LEU A 21 -2.57 -29.15 -45.78
C LEU A 21 -2.49 -27.67 -45.43
N SER A 22 -3.60 -26.96 -45.63
CA SER A 22 -3.79 -25.61 -45.10
C SER A 22 -3.70 -25.69 -43.59
N SER A 23 -2.54 -25.34 -43.03
CA SER A 23 -2.41 -25.09 -41.61
C SER A 23 -3.31 -23.90 -41.29
N VAL A 24 -4.39 -24.16 -40.56
CA VAL A 24 -5.12 -23.10 -39.89
C VAL A 24 -4.16 -22.54 -38.86
N ALA A 25 -3.54 -21.41 -39.18
CA ALA A 25 -2.73 -20.67 -38.23
C ALA A 25 -3.57 -20.44 -36.96
N PRO A 26 -3.05 -20.71 -35.76
CA PRO A 26 -3.76 -20.37 -34.54
C PRO A 26 -4.06 -18.88 -34.58
N ALA A 27 -5.32 -18.52 -34.27
CA ALA A 27 -5.76 -17.13 -34.20
C ALA A 27 -4.73 -16.33 -33.39
N GLN A 28 -4.05 -15.40 -34.05
CA GLN A 28 -3.09 -14.51 -33.39
C GLN A 28 -3.82 -13.81 -32.24
N ALA A 29 -3.27 -13.95 -31.04
CA ALA A 29 -3.74 -13.23 -29.87
C ALA A 29 -3.72 -11.72 -30.18
N ASP A 30 -4.83 -11.06 -29.89
CA ASP A 30 -5.02 -9.64 -30.12
C ASP A 30 -4.10 -8.82 -29.18
N ASP A 31 -2.99 -8.31 -29.73
CA ASP A 31 -1.94 -7.54 -29.04
C ASP A 31 -2.41 -6.16 -28.52
N SER A 32 -3.70 -5.81 -28.67
CA SER A 32 -4.27 -4.55 -28.20
C SER A 32 -4.62 -4.51 -26.71
N LEU A 33 -4.57 -5.65 -26.02
CA LEU A 33 -4.91 -5.77 -24.60
C LEU A 33 -3.67 -5.77 -23.70
N LYS A 34 -3.46 -4.68 -22.96
CA LYS A 34 -2.42 -4.67 -21.92
C LYS A 34 -2.78 -5.68 -20.82
N PRO A 35 -1.86 -6.58 -20.40
CA PRO A 35 -2.10 -7.48 -19.29
C PRO A 35 -2.36 -6.69 -18.00
N LEU A 36 -3.38 -7.10 -17.24
CA LEU A 36 -3.65 -6.50 -15.93
C LEU A 36 -2.65 -7.06 -14.90
N PRO A 37 -2.22 -6.26 -13.91
CA PRO A 37 -1.43 -6.80 -12.81
C PRO A 37 -2.23 -7.87 -12.07
N SER A 38 -1.61 -9.01 -11.75
CA SER A 38 -2.26 -10.04 -10.92
C SER A 38 -2.47 -9.53 -9.50
N TYR A 39 -3.65 -9.80 -8.95
CA TYR A 39 -4.04 -9.50 -7.58
C TYR A 39 -4.24 -10.77 -6.76
N ALA A 40 -3.40 -11.80 -6.98
CA ALA A 40 -3.51 -13.10 -6.29
C ALA A 40 -3.49 -13.02 -4.75
N GLN A 41 -2.96 -11.92 -4.18
CA GLN A 41 -2.95 -11.68 -2.73
C GLN A 41 -4.26 -11.08 -2.18
N PHE A 42 -5.21 -10.71 -3.06
CA PHE A 42 -6.49 -10.17 -2.63
C PHE A 42 -7.44 -11.31 -2.25
N GLU A 43 -7.76 -11.41 -0.96
CA GLU A 43 -8.76 -12.35 -0.46
C GLU A 43 -10.12 -11.65 -0.37
N ARG A 44 -11.05 -12.00 -1.28
CA ARG A 44 -12.41 -11.42 -1.30
C ARG A 44 -13.12 -11.54 0.06
N GLY A 45 -12.97 -12.68 0.71
CA GLY A 45 -13.58 -12.95 2.00
C GLY A 45 -12.90 -12.27 3.19
N ASN A 46 -11.70 -11.72 3.01
CA ASN A 46 -10.87 -11.19 4.07
C ASN A 46 -10.02 -10.01 3.56
N ILE A 47 -10.71 -8.90 3.26
CA ILE A 47 -10.07 -7.70 2.67
C ILE A 47 -9.13 -7.04 3.68
N ILE A 48 -9.58 -6.99 4.93
CA ILE A 48 -8.92 -6.35 6.07
C ILE A 48 -9.48 -6.96 7.36
N SER A 49 -8.62 -7.18 8.35
CA SER A 49 -8.98 -7.75 9.65
C SER A 49 -9.81 -6.80 10.51
N ASN A 50 -10.64 -7.33 11.40
CA ASN A 50 -11.39 -6.54 12.39
C ASN A 50 -10.48 -5.66 13.25
N GLU A 51 -9.35 -6.19 13.70
CA GLU A 51 -8.37 -5.52 14.53
C GLU A 51 -7.85 -4.28 13.81
N LEU A 52 -7.36 -4.45 12.58
CA LEU A 52 -6.87 -3.32 11.80
C LEU A 52 -7.97 -2.31 11.43
N PHE A 53 -9.19 -2.74 11.16
CA PHE A 53 -10.25 -1.83 10.69
C PHE A 53 -10.87 -0.99 11.82
N TYR A 54 -11.04 -1.59 13.01
CA TYR A 54 -11.74 -1.00 14.15
C TYR A 54 -10.82 -0.53 15.28
N THR A 55 -9.50 -0.53 15.07
CA THR A 55 -8.56 0.06 16.03
C THR A 55 -8.47 1.58 15.83
N PRO A 56 -8.99 2.40 16.75
CA PRO A 56 -8.73 3.83 16.72
C PRO A 56 -7.25 4.12 17.08
N ASN A 57 -6.78 5.34 16.83
CA ASN A 57 -5.41 5.80 17.18
C ASN A 57 -4.24 5.14 16.43
N THR A 58 -4.49 4.40 15.35
CA THR A 58 -3.42 3.97 14.42
C THR A 58 -2.69 5.13 13.74
N MET A 59 -3.25 6.34 13.83
CA MET A 59 -2.60 7.60 13.49
C MET A 59 -2.96 8.65 14.54
N THR A 60 -1.97 9.42 14.96
CA THR A 60 -2.21 10.67 15.69
C THR A 60 -2.78 11.73 14.75
N GLU A 61 -3.39 12.79 15.29
CA GLU A 61 -3.83 13.96 14.50
C GLU A 61 -2.68 14.52 13.62
N LYS A 62 -1.49 14.73 14.22
CA LYS A 62 -0.29 15.14 13.48
C LYS A 62 0.12 14.12 12.41
N GLY A 63 -0.05 12.83 12.68
CA GLY A 63 0.20 11.77 11.70
C GLY A 63 -0.73 11.87 10.49
N ILE A 64 -2.01 12.16 10.71
CA ILE A 64 -3.00 12.40 9.64
C ILE A 64 -2.63 13.66 8.86
N GLN A 65 -2.25 14.75 9.54
CA GLN A 65 -1.82 15.99 8.89
C GLN A 65 -0.64 15.75 7.93
N ARG A 66 0.43 15.08 8.40
CA ARG A 66 1.59 14.75 7.55
C ARG A 66 1.22 13.84 6.38
N PHE A 67 0.26 12.95 6.56
CA PHE A 67 -0.24 12.11 5.46
C PHE A 67 -0.89 12.98 4.37
N LEU A 68 -1.77 13.90 4.76
CA LEU A 68 -2.45 14.81 3.83
C LEU A 68 -1.47 15.72 3.11
N GLU A 69 -0.47 16.27 3.81
CA GLU A 69 0.59 17.08 3.22
C GLU A 69 1.41 16.32 2.19
N ARG A 70 1.76 15.06 2.48
CA ARG A 70 2.55 14.21 1.58
C ARG A 70 1.79 13.85 0.32
N TRP A 71 0.58 13.31 0.46
CA TRP A 71 -0.18 12.76 -0.65
C TRP A 71 -0.96 13.83 -1.43
N GLY A 72 -1.35 14.91 -0.74
CA GLY A 72 -1.99 16.09 -1.33
C GLY A 72 -1.02 17.20 -1.72
N LYS A 73 0.29 16.96 -1.75
CA LYS A 73 1.32 18.00 -2.03
C LYS A 73 1.10 18.76 -3.35
N ASN A 74 0.48 18.11 -4.33
CA ASN A 74 0.21 18.68 -5.65
C ASN A 74 -1.15 19.37 -5.74
N CYS A 75 -1.91 19.40 -4.65
CA CYS A 75 -3.18 20.09 -4.60
C CYS A 75 -2.95 21.60 -4.44
N VAL A 76 -3.65 22.38 -5.26
CA VAL A 76 -3.74 23.84 -5.16
C VAL A 76 -5.21 24.23 -5.20
N ALA A 77 -5.65 25.06 -4.27
CA ALA A 77 -7.04 25.54 -4.26
C ALA A 77 -7.27 26.49 -5.45
N SER A 78 -8.42 26.35 -6.11
CA SER A 78 -8.86 27.34 -7.11
C SER A 78 -9.25 28.65 -6.39
N PRO A 79 -9.18 29.83 -7.03
CA PRO A 79 -9.42 31.13 -6.38
C PRO A 79 -10.74 31.25 -5.60
N ASN A 80 -11.79 30.56 -6.05
CA ASN A 80 -13.11 30.50 -5.40
C ASN A 80 -13.52 29.06 -5.04
N GLY A 81 -12.55 28.14 -5.03
CA GLY A 81 -12.78 26.73 -4.73
C GLY A 81 -12.47 26.39 -3.26
N PRO A 82 -12.88 25.20 -2.81
CA PRO A 82 -12.53 24.76 -1.47
C PRO A 82 -11.02 24.60 -1.32
N ALA A 83 -10.54 24.76 -0.08
CA ALA A 83 -9.13 24.52 0.23
C ALA A 83 -8.77 23.04 0.06
N CYS A 84 -7.50 22.78 -0.28
CA CYS A 84 -6.93 21.44 -0.27
C CYS A 84 -7.02 20.81 1.12
N LEU A 85 -7.23 19.49 1.22
CA LEU A 85 -7.41 18.82 2.51
C LEU A 85 -6.25 19.05 3.50
N LYS A 86 -5.02 19.23 2.99
CA LYS A 86 -3.85 19.55 3.81
C LYS A 86 -3.91 20.94 4.46
N ASP A 87 -4.60 21.89 3.83
CA ASP A 87 -4.72 23.29 4.27
C ASP A 87 -6.11 23.62 4.82
N LEU A 88 -7.07 22.71 4.65
CA LEU A 88 -8.48 22.91 4.96
C LEU A 88 -8.71 23.10 6.46
N LYS A 89 -9.45 24.16 6.77
CA LYS A 89 -9.95 24.46 8.10
C LYS A 89 -11.47 24.43 8.14
N LEU A 90 -12.04 23.86 9.19
CA LEU A 90 -13.47 23.65 9.32
C LEU A 90 -13.97 24.12 10.69
N THR A 91 -15.16 24.71 10.71
CA THR A 91 -15.94 24.81 11.94
C THR A 91 -16.84 23.59 12.02
N THR A 92 -16.73 22.82 13.10
CA THR A 92 -17.50 21.59 13.30
C THR A 92 -18.36 21.66 14.56
N PRO A 93 -19.57 21.09 14.55
CA PRO A 93 -20.40 21.03 15.74
C PRO A 93 -19.91 19.93 16.71
N SER A 94 -20.18 20.10 18.00
CA SER A 94 -20.03 18.99 18.96
C SER A 94 -21.01 17.88 18.64
N ARG A 95 -20.54 16.63 18.70
CA ARG A 95 -21.37 15.44 18.45
C ARG A 95 -21.62 14.71 19.77
N PRO A 96 -22.88 14.48 20.16
CA PRO A 96 -23.19 13.68 21.34
C PRO A 96 -22.83 12.21 21.09
N ALA A 97 -22.71 11.44 22.17
CA ALA A 97 -22.56 10.00 22.07
C ALA A 97 -23.81 9.41 21.39
N LYS A 98 -23.59 8.49 20.46
CA LYS A 98 -24.65 7.72 19.82
C LYS A 98 -24.58 6.28 20.31
N GLN A 99 -25.72 5.76 20.74
CA GLN A 99 -25.90 4.33 21.02
C GLN A 99 -26.56 3.61 19.84
N SER A 100 -27.33 4.35 19.03
CA SER A 100 -28.01 3.84 17.84
C SER A 100 -28.06 4.89 16.72
N TYR A 101 -28.22 4.40 15.49
CA TYR A 101 -28.48 5.19 14.30
C TYR A 101 -29.58 4.51 13.47
N ARG A 102 -30.64 5.25 13.11
CA ARG A 102 -31.83 4.72 12.42
C ARG A 102 -32.41 3.45 13.07
N GLY A 103 -32.54 3.47 14.39
CA GLY A 103 -33.13 2.38 15.18
C GLY A 103 -32.24 1.15 15.36
N ARG A 104 -30.98 1.20 14.93
CA ARG A 104 -30.03 0.07 14.99
C ARG A 104 -28.78 0.45 15.78
N PRO A 105 -28.14 -0.49 16.52
CA PRO A 105 -26.93 -0.21 17.31
C PRO A 105 -25.84 0.48 16.48
N SER A 106 -25.21 1.50 17.07
CA SER A 106 -24.10 2.24 16.45
C SER A 106 -23.43 3.09 17.54
N LYS A 107 -22.40 2.52 18.18
CA LYS A 107 -21.75 3.06 19.37
C LYS A 107 -20.60 3.98 18.98
N CYS A 108 -20.89 5.26 18.82
CA CYS A 108 -19.86 6.31 18.76
C CYS A 108 -19.89 7.14 20.05
N GLN A 109 -18.71 7.42 20.61
CA GLN A 109 -18.54 8.31 21.75
C GLN A 109 -18.82 9.77 21.37
N ALA A 110 -19.10 10.60 22.38
CA ALA A 110 -19.22 12.05 22.17
C ALA A 110 -17.85 12.64 21.82
N TYR A 111 -17.84 13.73 21.05
CA TYR A 111 -16.66 14.58 20.91
C TYR A 111 -17.07 16.05 20.83
N GLN A 112 -16.17 16.93 21.27
CA GLN A 112 -16.36 18.37 21.16
C GLN A 112 -15.94 18.87 19.78
N GLY A 113 -16.79 19.68 19.15
CA GLY A 113 -16.49 20.38 17.91
C GLY A 113 -15.52 21.53 18.16
N GLY A 114 -15.41 22.43 17.19
CA GLY A 114 -14.54 23.59 17.30
C GLY A 114 -14.58 24.47 16.07
N VAL A 115 -13.97 25.65 16.18
CA VAL A 115 -13.80 26.60 15.08
C VAL A 115 -12.40 26.45 14.47
N ASN A 116 -12.30 26.68 13.16
CA ASN A 116 -11.01 26.73 12.45
C ASN A 116 -10.12 25.49 12.66
N GLU A 117 -10.73 24.30 12.75
CA GLU A 117 -10.02 23.06 13.01
C GLU A 117 -9.39 22.53 11.72
N PRO A 118 -8.11 22.07 11.74
CA PRO A 118 -7.55 21.38 10.58
C PRO A 118 -8.36 20.12 10.28
N PHE A 119 -8.51 19.80 9.00
CA PHE A 119 -9.24 18.61 8.58
C PHE A 119 -8.70 17.31 9.21
N SER A 120 -7.38 17.24 9.43
CA SER A 120 -6.73 16.14 10.16
C SER A 120 -7.32 15.91 11.55
N LYS A 121 -7.67 16.98 12.28
CA LYS A 121 -8.32 16.92 13.60
C LYS A 121 -9.77 16.49 13.51
N VAL A 122 -10.50 16.95 12.49
CA VAL A 122 -11.88 16.52 12.24
C VAL A 122 -11.94 15.00 11.98
N LEU A 123 -11.07 14.50 11.11
CA LEU A 123 -10.95 13.06 10.83
C LEU A 123 -10.52 12.27 12.08
N TYR A 124 -9.53 12.78 12.83
CA TYR A 124 -9.06 12.15 14.06
C TYR A 124 -10.17 12.00 15.11
N LYS A 125 -10.98 13.05 15.33
CA LYS A 125 -12.11 13.01 16.27
C LYS A 125 -13.17 11.99 15.84
N ALA A 126 -13.56 12.01 14.56
CA ALA A 126 -14.55 11.06 14.03
C ALA A 126 -14.08 9.61 14.15
N ALA A 127 -12.84 9.33 13.77
CA ALA A 127 -12.21 8.00 13.90
C ALA A 127 -12.22 7.51 15.35
N ASN A 128 -11.81 8.36 16.31
CA ASN A 128 -11.74 7.99 17.72
C ASN A 128 -13.09 7.81 18.39
N ALA A 129 -14.03 8.71 18.08
CA ALA A 129 -15.39 8.63 18.59
C ALA A 129 -16.04 7.32 18.16
N CYS A 130 -15.90 6.96 16.89
CA CYS A 130 -16.54 5.78 16.32
C CYS A 130 -15.70 4.49 16.37
N LYS A 131 -14.49 4.53 16.94
CA LYS A 131 -13.58 3.37 17.00
C LYS A 131 -13.31 2.77 15.61
N ILE A 132 -12.92 3.65 14.68
CA ILE A 132 -12.50 3.30 13.32
C ILE A 132 -11.04 3.68 13.15
N ASN A 133 -10.29 2.85 12.44
CA ASN A 133 -8.93 3.17 12.05
C ASN A 133 -8.92 4.39 11.10
N PRO A 134 -8.25 5.51 11.43
CA PRO A 134 -8.17 6.69 10.57
C PRO A 134 -7.61 6.41 9.16
N GLN A 135 -6.75 5.41 8.99
CA GLN A 135 -6.26 4.96 7.68
C GLN A 135 -7.41 4.49 6.79
N VAL A 136 -8.40 3.79 7.35
CA VAL A 136 -9.60 3.34 6.60
C VAL A 136 -10.37 4.55 6.07
N LEU A 137 -10.61 5.57 6.90
CA LEU A 137 -11.32 6.77 6.48
C LEU A 137 -10.57 7.55 5.38
N LEU A 138 -9.23 7.62 5.47
CA LEU A 138 -8.39 8.22 4.43
C LEU A 138 -8.46 7.46 3.10
N VAL A 139 -8.47 6.12 3.14
CA VAL A 139 -8.66 5.29 1.94
C VAL A 139 -10.04 5.51 1.33
N MET A 140 -11.08 5.57 2.17
CA MET A 140 -12.44 5.81 1.72
C MET A 140 -12.55 7.18 1.04
N LEU A 141 -12.00 8.26 1.61
CA LEU A 141 -11.98 9.58 0.95
C LEU A 141 -11.36 9.54 -0.46
N GLN A 142 -10.24 8.81 -0.60
CA GLN A 142 -9.61 8.66 -1.90
C GLN A 142 -10.45 7.80 -2.85
N LYS A 143 -11.02 6.70 -2.36
CA LYS A 143 -11.82 5.78 -3.18
C LYS A 143 -13.12 6.44 -3.66
N GLU A 144 -13.78 7.21 -2.80
CA GLU A 144 -15.11 7.77 -3.08
C GLU A 144 -15.06 9.02 -3.94
N GLN A 145 -14.09 9.92 -3.72
CA GLN A 145 -14.03 11.22 -4.43
C GLN A 145 -12.62 11.62 -4.89
N GLY A 146 -11.60 10.78 -4.70
CA GLY A 146 -10.23 11.09 -5.12
C GLY A 146 -9.59 12.27 -4.37
N LEU A 147 -10.17 12.69 -3.24
CA LEU A 147 -9.85 13.96 -2.58
C LEU A 147 -8.44 14.01 -1.98
N ILE A 148 -7.80 12.88 -1.69
CA ILE A 148 -6.45 12.88 -1.10
C ILE A 148 -5.41 13.33 -2.13
N GLN A 149 -5.57 12.95 -3.40
CA GLN A 149 -4.60 13.24 -4.47
C GLN A 149 -5.13 14.18 -5.56
N THR A 150 -6.32 14.76 -5.36
CA THR A 150 -6.85 15.75 -6.29
C THR A 150 -5.89 16.92 -6.47
N ARG A 151 -5.81 17.45 -7.70
CA ARG A 151 -5.07 18.68 -7.97
C ARG A 151 -5.86 19.92 -7.56
N GLN A 152 -7.19 19.86 -7.68
CA GLN A 152 -8.11 20.93 -7.35
C GLN A 152 -9.42 20.33 -6.83
N PRO A 153 -9.76 20.49 -5.55
CA PRO A 153 -11.01 19.98 -5.00
C PRO A 153 -12.20 20.81 -5.51
N THR A 154 -13.37 20.19 -5.60
CA THR A 154 -14.63 20.87 -5.98
C THR A 154 -15.62 20.83 -4.82
N GLU A 155 -16.52 21.80 -4.74
CA GLU A 155 -17.59 21.83 -3.72
C GLU A 155 -18.41 20.54 -3.73
N ARG A 156 -18.73 20.02 -4.92
CA ARG A 156 -19.43 18.74 -5.05
C ARG A 156 -18.64 17.60 -4.44
N ALA A 157 -17.35 17.48 -4.73
CA ALA A 157 -16.52 16.42 -4.18
C ALA A 157 -16.42 16.53 -2.65
N MET A 158 -16.29 17.76 -2.12
CA MET A 158 -16.27 18.00 -0.67
C MET A 158 -17.61 17.65 -0.01
N ALA A 159 -18.72 17.98 -0.66
CA ALA A 159 -20.05 17.67 -0.16
C ALA A 159 -20.37 16.17 -0.20
N HIS A 160 -19.79 15.45 -1.16
CA HIS A 160 -19.97 14.01 -1.41
C HIS A 160 -18.78 13.17 -0.92
N ALA A 161 -17.92 13.70 -0.04
CA ALA A 161 -16.58 13.18 0.23
C ALA A 161 -16.48 11.67 0.54
N MET A 162 -17.53 11.10 1.14
CA MET A 162 -17.60 9.67 1.49
C MET A 162 -18.73 8.93 0.75
N GLY A 163 -19.49 9.59 -0.12
CA GLY A 163 -20.67 9.01 -0.78
C GLY A 163 -21.84 8.71 0.15
N PHE A 164 -21.79 9.14 1.43
CA PHE A 164 -22.81 8.78 2.41
C PHE A 164 -24.09 9.58 2.19
N ALA A 165 -25.19 8.88 1.90
CA ALA A 165 -26.50 9.49 1.62
C ALA A 165 -26.48 10.51 0.46
N CYS A 166 -25.57 10.31 -0.51
CA CYS A 166 -25.44 11.15 -1.68
C CYS A 166 -25.64 10.33 -2.98
N PRO A 167 -26.88 10.20 -3.50
CA PRO A 167 -27.14 9.38 -4.67
C PRO A 167 -26.52 9.95 -5.96
N ASP A 168 -26.15 9.07 -6.88
CA ASP A 168 -25.56 9.42 -8.17
C ASP A 168 -26.49 10.33 -8.99
N GLY A 169 -25.90 11.34 -9.64
CA GLY A 169 -26.63 12.30 -10.47
C GLY A 169 -27.56 13.26 -9.70
N LYS A 170 -27.64 13.18 -8.36
CA LYS A 170 -28.50 14.02 -7.52
C LYS A 170 -27.67 14.80 -6.48
N PRO A 171 -28.20 15.88 -5.89
CA PRO A 171 -27.58 16.53 -4.73
C PRO A 171 -27.50 15.58 -3.54
N CYS A 172 -26.45 15.71 -2.73
CA CYS A 172 -26.39 15.00 -1.45
C CYS A 172 -27.50 15.49 -0.52
N ASN A 173 -27.98 14.60 0.37
CA ASN A 173 -28.87 15.03 1.44
C ASN A 173 -28.15 16.08 2.31
N LYS A 174 -28.78 17.25 2.47
CA LYS A 174 -28.25 18.42 3.17
C LYS A 174 -27.79 18.14 4.60
N ASP A 175 -28.40 17.18 5.28
CA ASP A 175 -28.08 16.82 6.68
C ASP A 175 -26.74 16.08 6.81
N TYR A 176 -26.19 15.61 5.68
CA TYR A 176 -24.93 14.87 5.60
C TYR A 176 -23.92 15.53 4.66
N ALA A 177 -24.32 16.60 3.97
CA ALA A 177 -23.47 17.29 3.02
C ALA A 177 -22.34 18.03 3.73
N GLY A 178 -21.16 17.98 3.11
CA GLY A 178 -19.95 18.64 3.61
C GLY A 178 -18.98 17.65 4.25
N ILE A 179 -17.69 17.88 4.04
CA ILE A 179 -16.67 16.87 4.31
C ILE A 179 -16.61 16.42 5.77
N GLY A 180 -16.81 17.33 6.74
CA GLY A 180 -16.82 16.97 8.15
C GLY A 180 -17.96 16.00 8.51
N ASP A 181 -19.14 16.25 7.94
CA ASP A 181 -20.36 15.48 8.19
C ASP A 181 -20.34 14.16 7.42
N GLN A 182 -19.81 14.15 6.21
CA GLN A 182 -19.53 12.94 5.45
C GLN A 182 -18.58 12.00 6.19
N VAL A 183 -17.46 12.50 6.72
CA VAL A 183 -16.47 11.69 7.45
C VAL A 183 -17.07 11.11 8.74
N TYR A 184 -17.79 11.92 9.53
CA TYR A 184 -18.45 11.41 10.74
C TYR A 184 -19.54 10.39 10.41
N SER A 185 -20.38 10.66 9.41
CA SER A 185 -21.50 9.78 9.05
C SER A 185 -21.03 8.45 8.46
N ALA A 186 -19.96 8.47 7.66
CA ALA A 186 -19.32 7.24 7.20
C ALA A 186 -18.73 6.43 8.37
N ALA A 187 -18.02 7.08 9.30
CA ALA A 187 -17.49 6.40 10.49
C ALA A 187 -18.61 5.79 11.35
N LEU A 188 -19.69 6.54 11.56
CA LEU A 188 -20.89 6.07 12.27
C LEU A 188 -21.50 4.84 11.59
N ARG A 189 -21.60 4.86 10.26
CA ARG A 189 -22.18 3.74 9.49
C ARG A 189 -21.29 2.49 9.52
N LEU A 190 -19.99 2.65 9.37
CA LEU A 190 -19.04 1.53 9.48
C LEU A 190 -19.08 0.90 10.88
N THR A 191 -19.24 1.72 11.91
CA THR A 191 -19.40 1.27 13.31
C THR A 191 -20.71 0.52 13.51
N GLN A 192 -21.79 0.99 12.89
CA GLN A 192 -23.08 0.31 12.93
C GLN A 192 -22.99 -1.11 12.38
N TYR A 193 -22.32 -1.32 11.24
CA TYR A 193 -22.16 -2.65 10.65
C TYR A 193 -21.45 -3.64 11.59
N ARG A 194 -20.44 -3.17 12.33
CA ARG A 194 -19.79 -3.95 13.41
C ARG A 194 -20.77 -4.26 14.54
N ASP A 195 -21.43 -3.23 15.09
CA ASP A 195 -22.22 -3.36 16.31
C ASP A 195 -23.51 -4.15 16.11
N MET A 196 -23.99 -4.18 14.88
CA MET A 196 -25.08 -5.05 14.45
C MET A 196 -24.66 -6.52 14.31
N LYS A 197 -23.35 -6.81 14.30
CA LYS A 197 -22.80 -8.10 13.86
C LYS A 197 -23.39 -8.49 12.50
N ASP A 198 -23.44 -7.55 11.56
CA ASP A 198 -24.12 -7.75 10.28
C ASP A 198 -23.51 -8.87 9.41
N ILE A 199 -22.40 -9.51 9.83
CA ILE A 199 -22.01 -10.82 9.30
C ILE A 199 -23.14 -11.84 9.44
N ASP A 200 -23.93 -11.76 10.52
CA ASP A 200 -25.11 -12.59 10.76
C ASP A 200 -26.23 -12.23 9.77
N TRP A 201 -26.43 -10.95 9.41
CA TRP A 201 -27.38 -10.56 8.36
C TRP A 201 -26.96 -11.09 6.97
N ILE A 202 -25.65 -11.05 6.66
CA ILE A 202 -25.11 -11.68 5.44
C ILE A 202 -25.30 -13.21 5.51
N ALA A 203 -25.08 -13.83 6.68
CA ALA A 203 -25.20 -15.27 6.88
C ALA A 203 -26.65 -15.77 6.82
N GLU A 204 -27.60 -15.06 7.45
CA GLU A 204 -29.02 -15.36 7.53
C GLU A 204 -29.70 -15.27 6.17
N ARG A 205 -29.39 -14.24 5.37
CA ARG A 205 -29.94 -14.10 4.01
C ARG A 205 -29.29 -14.99 2.96
N SER A 206 -28.21 -15.69 3.31
CA SER A 206 -27.45 -16.54 2.38
C SER A 206 -27.54 -18.03 2.67
N GLY A 207 -28.34 -18.47 3.66
CA GLY A 207 -28.38 -19.87 4.06
C GLY A 207 -27.04 -20.39 4.60
N GLY A 208 -26.17 -19.48 5.06
CA GLY A 208 -25.04 -19.78 5.92
C GLY A 208 -23.67 -20.06 5.31
N LYS A 209 -23.42 -19.97 3.98
CA LYS A 209 -22.06 -20.33 3.46
C LYS A 209 -21.42 -19.43 2.39
N THR A 210 -22.14 -18.70 1.54
CA THR A 210 -21.56 -17.94 0.39
C THR A 210 -22.53 -16.90 -0.22
N TYR A 211 -22.05 -15.71 -0.64
CA TYR A 211 -22.86 -14.65 -1.27
C TYR A 211 -22.40 -14.32 -2.70
N ASN A 212 -23.32 -13.86 -3.54
CA ASN A 212 -23.06 -13.43 -4.91
C ASN A 212 -22.89 -11.90 -4.99
N PHE A 213 -21.66 -11.43 -5.19
CA PHE A 213 -21.38 -10.01 -5.38
C PHE A 213 -21.30 -9.69 -6.87
N ASN A 214 -21.95 -8.60 -7.28
CA ASN A 214 -21.81 -8.09 -8.64
C ASN A 214 -20.36 -7.64 -8.87
N GLU A 215 -19.84 -7.91 -10.07
CA GLU A 215 -18.49 -7.48 -10.45
C GLU A 215 -18.44 -5.99 -10.82
N HIS A 216 -19.59 -5.40 -11.14
CA HIS A 216 -19.69 -4.00 -11.55
C HIS A 216 -21.05 -3.37 -11.12
N PRO A 217 -21.10 -2.05 -10.84
CA PRO A 217 -22.34 -1.34 -10.54
C PRO A 217 -23.36 -1.37 -11.66
N ASN A 218 -22.89 -1.31 -12.91
CA ASN A 218 -23.74 -1.37 -14.08
C ASN A 218 -23.68 -2.76 -14.72
N ALA A 219 -24.81 -3.48 -14.61
CA ALA A 219 -25.00 -4.84 -15.09
C ALA A 219 -24.94 -4.97 -16.63
N ALA A 220 -25.11 -3.88 -17.38
CA ALA A 220 -24.96 -3.88 -18.83
C ALA A 220 -23.49 -4.06 -19.25
N PHE A 221 -22.54 -3.60 -18.43
CA PHE A 221 -21.11 -3.79 -18.69
C PHE A 221 -20.64 -5.17 -18.24
N CYS A 222 -21.10 -5.63 -17.07
CA CYS A 222 -20.65 -6.87 -16.45
C CYS A 222 -21.84 -7.60 -15.82
N THR A 223 -22.15 -8.79 -16.32
CA THR A 223 -23.30 -9.57 -15.88
C THR A 223 -22.95 -10.65 -14.87
N ARG A 224 -21.66 -10.85 -14.57
CA ARG A 224 -21.22 -11.91 -13.67
C ARG A 224 -21.32 -11.48 -12.22
N GLN A 225 -21.54 -12.49 -11.40
CA GLN A 225 -21.44 -12.40 -9.97
C GLN A 225 -20.35 -13.33 -9.50
N THR A 226 -19.54 -12.87 -8.55
CA THR A 226 -18.54 -13.71 -7.90
C THR A 226 -19.08 -14.20 -6.56
N LYS A 227 -18.87 -15.50 -6.28
CA LYS A 227 -19.39 -16.18 -5.09
C LYS A 227 -18.28 -16.49 -4.08
N PHE A 228 -18.40 -16.01 -2.85
CA PHE A 228 -17.44 -16.34 -1.78
C PHE A 228 -18.04 -16.14 -0.38
N LYS A 229 -17.33 -16.63 0.64
CA LYS A 229 -17.66 -16.45 2.06
C LYS A 229 -16.95 -15.21 2.62
N VAL A 230 -17.70 -14.32 3.26
CA VAL A 230 -17.16 -13.21 4.07
C VAL A 230 -16.71 -13.76 5.43
N GLN A 231 -15.50 -13.40 5.86
CA GLN A 231 -14.83 -14.03 7.02
C GLN A 231 -14.82 -13.16 8.28
N ASN A 232 -15.08 -11.86 8.18
CA ASN A 232 -15.08 -10.93 9.32
C ASN A 232 -15.97 -9.68 9.10
N ASP A 233 -16.29 -8.97 10.19
CA ASP A 233 -17.18 -7.81 10.19
C ASP A 233 -16.63 -6.60 9.42
N ALA A 234 -15.31 -6.42 9.40
CA ALA A 234 -14.66 -5.34 8.65
C ALA A 234 -14.85 -5.52 7.14
N THR A 235 -14.66 -6.76 6.66
CA THR A 235 -14.92 -7.14 5.27
C THR A 235 -16.41 -7.02 4.95
N ALA A 236 -17.29 -7.46 5.85
CA ALA A 236 -18.74 -7.28 5.71
C ALA A 236 -19.11 -5.80 5.56
N ALA A 237 -18.61 -4.93 6.45
CA ALA A 237 -18.84 -3.49 6.44
C ALA A 237 -18.45 -2.84 5.11
N LEU A 238 -17.30 -3.23 4.53
CA LEU A 238 -16.86 -2.77 3.21
C LEU A 238 -17.82 -3.18 2.10
N TYR A 239 -18.34 -4.41 2.12
CA TYR A 239 -19.34 -4.85 1.14
C TYR A 239 -20.71 -4.20 1.33
N PHE A 240 -21.13 -3.90 2.56
CA PHE A 240 -22.34 -3.10 2.79
C PHE A 240 -22.19 -1.66 2.31
N TYR A 241 -20.98 -1.11 2.41
CA TYR A 241 -20.70 0.23 1.92
C TYR A 241 -20.56 0.26 0.39
N THR A 242 -19.93 -0.75 -0.20
CA THR A 242 -19.70 -0.86 -1.64
C THR A 242 -19.81 -2.32 -2.09
N PRO A 243 -20.98 -2.77 -2.60
CA PRO A 243 -21.31 -4.19 -2.78
C PRO A 243 -20.74 -4.79 -4.07
N TYR A 244 -19.47 -4.53 -4.39
CA TYR A 244 -18.80 -5.01 -5.61
C TYR A 244 -17.50 -5.75 -5.32
N ALA A 245 -17.30 -6.90 -5.98
CA ALA A 245 -16.14 -7.76 -5.83
C ALA A 245 -15.43 -8.02 -7.17
N PRO A 246 -14.10 -8.15 -7.19
CA PRO A 246 -13.37 -8.42 -8.43
C PRO A 246 -13.60 -9.85 -8.95
N SER A 247 -13.66 -10.01 -10.27
CA SER A 247 -13.78 -11.31 -10.95
C SER A 247 -12.52 -12.20 -10.79
N ASP A 248 -12.61 -13.49 -11.09
CA ASP A 248 -11.43 -14.38 -11.09
C ASP A 248 -10.41 -14.00 -12.17
N TYR A 249 -10.87 -13.48 -13.31
CA TYR A 249 -10.01 -12.95 -14.37
C TYR A 249 -9.16 -11.80 -13.85
N THR A 250 -9.78 -10.86 -13.13
CA THR A 250 -9.11 -9.74 -12.47
C THR A 250 -8.00 -10.20 -11.56
N LEU A 251 -8.28 -11.15 -10.67
CA LEU A 251 -7.27 -11.64 -9.72
C LEU A 251 -6.13 -12.36 -10.45
N ALA A 252 -6.43 -13.03 -11.56
CA ALA A 252 -5.45 -13.68 -12.42
C ALA A 252 -4.67 -12.70 -13.34
N GLY A 253 -4.96 -11.40 -13.32
CA GLY A 253 -4.35 -10.42 -14.23
C GLY A 253 -4.79 -10.58 -15.69
N LYS A 254 -5.97 -11.18 -15.90
CA LYS A 254 -6.55 -11.47 -17.21
C LYS A 254 -7.73 -10.54 -17.49
N VAL A 255 -7.94 -10.27 -18.77
CA VAL A 255 -9.13 -9.56 -19.24
C VAL A 255 -10.28 -10.56 -19.35
N ASP A 256 -11.46 -10.16 -18.91
CA ASP A 256 -12.66 -10.96 -19.05
C ASP A 256 -13.06 -11.12 -20.54
N PRO A 257 -13.11 -12.35 -21.09
CA PRO A 257 -13.51 -12.58 -22.48
C PRO A 257 -14.93 -12.10 -22.83
N GLU A 258 -15.88 -12.17 -21.90
CA GLU A 258 -17.26 -11.72 -22.15
C GLU A 258 -17.37 -10.20 -22.16
N PHE A 259 -16.57 -9.53 -21.34
CA PHE A 259 -16.43 -8.07 -21.39
C PHE A 259 -15.91 -7.62 -22.76
N VAL A 260 -14.87 -8.28 -23.28
CA VAL A 260 -14.29 -7.99 -24.61
C VAL A 260 -15.35 -8.14 -25.70
N LYS A 261 -16.08 -9.25 -25.72
CA LYS A 261 -17.13 -9.51 -26.73
C LYS A 261 -18.20 -8.42 -26.77
N ARG A 262 -18.56 -7.84 -25.63
CA ARG A 262 -19.68 -6.88 -25.51
C ARG A 262 -19.28 -5.43 -25.73
N ASN A 263 -18.02 -5.09 -25.46
CA ASN A 263 -17.58 -3.70 -25.37
C ASN A 263 -16.56 -3.30 -26.43
N VAL A 264 -15.97 -4.26 -27.16
CA VAL A 264 -15.14 -3.94 -28.32
C VAL A 264 -16.03 -3.50 -29.48
N ARG A 265 -15.81 -2.28 -29.97
CA ARG A 265 -16.38 -1.76 -31.22
C ARG A 265 -15.27 -1.63 -32.25
N GLU A 266 -15.53 -2.05 -33.49
CA GLU A 266 -14.68 -1.69 -34.62
C GLU A 266 -14.91 -0.21 -34.93
N VAL A 267 -13.88 0.62 -34.79
CA VAL A 267 -13.93 2.02 -35.22
C VAL A 267 -13.17 2.14 -36.53
N VAL A 268 -13.79 2.76 -37.53
CA VAL A 268 -13.12 3.16 -38.77
C VAL A 268 -12.34 4.44 -38.49
N VAL A 269 -11.02 4.35 -38.48
CA VAL A 269 -10.15 5.51 -38.34
C VAL A 269 -9.76 5.99 -39.74
N THR A 270 -10.19 7.20 -40.10
CA THR A 270 -9.61 7.95 -41.22
C THR A 270 -8.42 8.75 -40.70
N PRO A 271 -7.21 8.58 -41.26
CA PRO A 271 -6.09 9.45 -40.90
C PRO A 271 -6.47 10.91 -41.18
N GLU A 272 -6.22 11.81 -40.24
CA GLU A 272 -6.25 13.24 -40.54
C GLU A 272 -5.25 13.51 -41.67
N ALA A 273 -5.68 14.26 -42.68
CA ALA A 273 -4.75 14.76 -43.68
C ALA A 273 -3.63 15.52 -42.96
N PRO A 274 -2.35 15.35 -43.35
CA PRO A 274 -1.26 16.07 -42.72
C PRO A 274 -1.59 17.56 -42.77
N ALA A 275 -1.56 18.21 -41.61
CA ALA A 275 -1.77 19.65 -41.51
C ALA A 275 -0.82 20.34 -42.49
N THR A 276 -1.38 21.06 -43.46
CA THR A 276 -0.61 21.99 -44.28
C THR A 276 0.02 23.00 -43.34
N VAL A 277 1.33 22.93 -43.20
CA VAL A 277 2.10 23.98 -42.51
C VAL A 277 2.03 25.20 -43.40
N GLU A 278 1.07 26.09 -43.15
CA GLU A 278 1.12 27.45 -43.70
C GLU A 278 2.31 28.15 -43.05
N ALA A 279 3.41 28.26 -43.79
CA ALA A 279 4.51 29.12 -43.42
C ALA A 279 3.99 30.58 -43.41
N THR A 280 3.88 31.16 -42.21
CA THR A 280 3.75 32.61 -42.06
C THR A 280 5.10 33.23 -42.46
N PRO A 281 5.14 34.19 -43.40
CA PRO A 281 6.39 34.83 -43.75
C PRO A 281 6.78 35.81 -42.64
N GLU A 282 7.87 35.51 -41.93
CA GLU A 282 8.62 36.53 -41.20
C GLU A 282 9.28 37.50 -42.20
N ASN A 283 9.32 38.76 -41.80
CA ASN A 283 9.68 39.92 -42.60
C ASN A 283 11.00 39.78 -43.39
N GLY A 284 10.90 40.06 -44.69
CA GLY A 284 11.83 40.93 -45.38
C GLY A 284 13.15 40.33 -45.87
N VAL A 285 13.10 39.44 -46.87
CA VAL A 285 14.18 39.30 -47.87
C VAL A 285 13.57 38.90 -49.22
N THR A 286 13.92 39.63 -50.29
CA THR A 286 13.51 39.38 -51.68
C THR A 286 14.16 38.11 -52.25
N PRO A 287 13.46 37.28 -53.06
CA PRO A 287 14.06 36.09 -53.67
C PRO A 287 14.58 36.39 -55.08
N GLU A 288 15.85 36.07 -55.33
CA GLU A 288 16.37 35.81 -56.67
C GLU A 288 16.67 34.31 -56.82
N ASN A 289 16.24 33.77 -57.96
CA ASN A 289 16.60 32.49 -58.58
C ASN A 289 15.80 31.22 -58.19
N GLY A 290 14.84 30.92 -59.07
CA GLY A 290 14.76 29.63 -59.76
C GLY A 290 14.33 28.40 -58.96
N VAL A 291 13.02 28.17 -58.84
CA VAL A 291 12.46 26.86 -58.50
C VAL A 291 11.40 26.47 -59.53
N THR A 292 11.62 25.34 -60.20
CA THR A 292 10.71 24.71 -61.16
C THR A 292 9.39 24.28 -60.51
N PRO A 293 8.25 24.24 -61.24
CA PRO A 293 6.97 23.86 -60.65
C PRO A 293 6.97 22.40 -60.19
N GLU A 294 6.66 22.16 -58.92
CA GLU A 294 6.44 20.84 -58.37
C GLU A 294 5.19 20.18 -59.00
N LYS A 295 5.33 18.91 -59.39
CA LYS A 295 4.29 18.12 -60.06
C LYS A 295 3.10 17.88 -59.09
N PRO A 296 1.84 17.86 -59.55
CA PRO A 296 0.69 17.63 -58.68
C PRO A 296 0.78 16.24 -58.02
N ILE A 297 0.77 16.21 -56.68
CA ILE A 297 0.69 14.97 -55.91
C ILE A 297 -0.70 14.37 -56.12
N LYS A 298 -0.78 13.13 -56.61
CA LYS A 298 -2.06 12.42 -56.79
C LYS A 298 -2.74 12.20 -55.42
N PRO A 299 -4.06 12.37 -55.30
CA PRO A 299 -4.77 12.15 -54.05
C PRO A 299 -4.60 10.70 -53.58
N VAL A 300 -4.00 10.52 -52.40
CA VAL A 300 -3.87 9.22 -51.74
C VAL A 300 -5.25 8.81 -51.23
N LYS A 301 -5.75 7.63 -51.64
CA LYS A 301 -6.99 7.08 -51.08
C LYS A 301 -6.83 6.93 -49.55
N PRO A 302 -7.79 7.39 -48.73
CA PRO A 302 -7.69 7.26 -47.28
C PRO A 302 -7.56 5.78 -46.90
N ILE A 303 -6.52 5.46 -46.14
CA ILE A 303 -6.31 4.11 -45.60
C ILE A 303 -7.31 3.95 -44.46
N ILE A 304 -8.41 3.24 -44.71
CA ILE A 304 -9.37 2.86 -43.67
C ILE A 304 -8.72 1.76 -42.82
N ARG A 305 -8.38 2.07 -41.57
CA ARG A 305 -8.00 1.05 -40.58
C ARG A 305 -9.14 0.83 -39.60
N LYS A 306 -9.47 -0.44 -39.37
CA LYS A 306 -10.36 -0.85 -38.29
C LYS A 306 -9.51 -0.97 -37.02
N GLU A 307 -9.73 -0.09 -36.05
CA GLU A 307 -9.06 -0.15 -34.75
C GLU A 307 -10.05 -0.57 -33.65
N LYS A 308 -9.58 -1.40 -32.71
CA LYS A 308 -10.31 -1.75 -31.49
C LYS A 308 -9.93 -0.74 -30.42
N VAL A 309 -10.85 0.14 -30.04
CA VAL A 309 -10.63 1.15 -29.00
C VAL A 309 -11.08 0.61 -27.64
N PHE A 310 -10.21 0.67 -26.65
CA PHE A 310 -10.47 0.27 -25.26
C PHE A 310 -10.61 1.49 -24.34
N ASP A 311 -11.69 1.55 -23.56
CA ASP A 311 -11.83 2.47 -22.43
C ASP A 311 -11.32 1.77 -21.16
N ASN A 312 -10.12 2.13 -20.71
CA ASN A 312 -9.43 1.49 -19.58
C ASN A 312 -10.13 1.69 -18.22
N ASP A 313 -11.13 2.59 -18.13
CA ASP A 313 -11.84 2.88 -16.88
C ASP A 313 -13.05 1.95 -16.63
N ARG A 314 -13.26 0.92 -17.47
CA ARG A 314 -14.49 0.11 -17.48
C ARG A 314 -14.31 -1.39 -17.33
N TYR A 315 -13.16 -1.90 -16.87
CA TYR A 315 -13.09 -3.33 -16.61
C TYR A 315 -14.11 -3.73 -15.53
N CYS A 316 -14.73 -4.90 -15.70
CA CYS A 316 -15.52 -5.60 -14.66
C CYS A 316 -14.75 -5.88 -13.37
N ALA A 317 -13.48 -5.49 -13.35
CA ALA A 317 -12.43 -5.81 -12.42
C ALA A 317 -12.11 -4.68 -11.45
N ASP A 318 -12.28 -3.43 -11.90
CA ASP A 318 -11.58 -2.28 -11.32
C ASP A 318 -12.44 -1.46 -10.37
N ASN A 319 -13.62 -1.96 -10.00
CA ASN A 319 -14.55 -1.24 -9.15
C ASN A 319 -14.72 -1.90 -7.76
N GLY A 320 -15.03 -1.06 -6.77
CA GLY A 320 -15.39 -1.50 -5.43
C GLY A 320 -14.23 -1.83 -4.49
N ASN A 321 -14.30 -3.00 -3.85
CA ASN A 321 -13.43 -3.32 -2.71
C ASN A 321 -11.99 -3.70 -3.09
N LEU A 322 -11.74 -4.05 -4.36
CA LEU A 322 -10.37 -4.17 -4.86
C LEU A 322 -9.64 -2.82 -4.83
N ASN A 323 -10.33 -1.72 -5.18
CA ASN A 323 -9.74 -0.37 -5.10
C ASN A 323 -9.47 0.03 -3.65
N PHE A 324 -10.37 -0.30 -2.72
CA PHE A 324 -10.11 -0.09 -1.30
C PHE A 324 -8.79 -0.76 -0.88
N TRP A 325 -8.65 -2.06 -1.18
CA TRP A 325 -7.44 -2.81 -0.83
C TRP A 325 -6.20 -2.26 -1.53
N ARG A 326 -6.27 -1.93 -2.83
CA ARG A 326 -5.14 -1.35 -3.59
C ARG A 326 -4.69 -0.02 -2.99
N ILE A 327 -5.63 0.88 -2.67
CA ILE A 327 -5.34 2.19 -2.09
C ILE A 327 -4.81 2.03 -0.66
N PHE A 328 -5.45 1.19 0.17
CA PHE A 328 -4.98 0.89 1.53
C PHE A 328 -3.55 0.35 1.51
N LYS A 329 -3.29 -0.61 0.62
CA LYS A 329 -1.94 -1.14 0.43
C LYS A 329 -1.01 -0.02 -0.04
N ARG A 330 -1.36 0.78 -1.05
CA ARG A 330 -0.52 1.89 -1.57
C ARG A 330 -0.19 2.97 -0.52
N TYR A 331 -1.08 3.23 0.42
CA TYR A 331 -0.90 4.30 1.40
C TYR A 331 -0.21 3.83 2.67
N PHE A 332 -0.53 2.62 3.13
CA PHE A 332 -0.23 2.20 4.51
C PHE A 332 0.50 0.86 4.60
N VAL A 333 0.61 0.09 3.50
CA VAL A 333 1.29 -1.22 3.48
C VAL A 333 2.41 -1.29 2.43
N ARG A 334 2.43 -0.33 1.50
CA ARG A 334 3.44 -0.07 0.49
C ARG A 334 3.82 1.39 0.64
N PRO A 335 5.01 1.73 1.13
CA PRO A 335 5.69 2.87 0.57
C PRO A 335 5.96 2.46 -0.93
N ASN A 336 6.21 3.37 -1.86
CA ASN A 336 6.29 3.10 -3.31
C ASN A 336 7.49 2.18 -3.64
N ILE A 337 7.38 0.92 -3.26
CA ILE A 337 8.41 -0.11 -3.32
C ILE A 337 8.57 -0.48 -4.79
N ASP A 338 9.66 -0.03 -5.39
CA ASP A 338 10.13 -0.58 -6.65
C ASP A 338 10.63 -2.03 -6.38
N PRO A 339 9.98 -3.07 -6.93
CA PRO A 339 10.39 -4.46 -6.71
C PRO A 339 11.76 -4.78 -7.32
N HIS A 340 12.33 -3.89 -8.16
CA HIS A 340 13.66 -4.00 -8.74
C HIS A 340 14.74 -3.24 -7.95
N THR A 341 14.38 -2.69 -6.78
CA THR A 341 15.30 -1.95 -5.91
C THR A 341 16.52 -2.77 -5.50
N PHE A 342 16.33 -4.05 -5.19
CA PHE A 342 17.40 -4.97 -4.82
C PHE A 342 17.39 -6.19 -5.73
N LYS A 343 18.56 -6.56 -6.24
CA LYS A 343 18.74 -7.71 -7.15
C LYS A 343 18.47 -9.05 -6.47
N ASP A 344 18.68 -9.12 -5.16
CA ASP A 344 18.60 -10.32 -4.32
C ASP A 344 17.37 -10.33 -3.40
N VAL A 345 16.36 -9.49 -3.69
CA VAL A 345 15.09 -9.49 -2.97
C VAL A 345 13.91 -9.53 -3.92
N SER A 346 13.19 -10.65 -3.93
CA SER A 346 11.87 -10.72 -4.54
C SER A 346 10.79 -10.24 -3.57
N ILE A 347 9.80 -9.48 -4.06
CA ILE A 347 8.64 -9.09 -3.25
C ILE A 347 7.82 -10.29 -2.72
N SER A 348 7.88 -11.43 -3.41
CA SER A 348 7.18 -12.67 -3.03
C SER A 348 7.96 -13.57 -2.08
N GLN A 349 9.26 -13.30 -1.85
CA GLN A 349 10.04 -14.11 -0.90
C GLN A 349 9.66 -13.78 0.53
N GLN A 350 10.00 -14.67 1.46
CA GLN A 350 9.79 -14.44 2.89
C GLN A 350 10.43 -13.10 3.30
N PHE A 351 9.62 -12.23 3.90
CA PHE A 351 9.99 -10.87 4.32
C PHE A 351 10.42 -9.91 3.18
N GLY A 352 10.18 -10.29 1.92
CA GLY A 352 10.51 -9.48 0.74
C GLY A 352 9.90 -8.08 0.77
N THR A 353 8.63 -7.99 1.19
CA THR A 353 7.92 -6.72 1.33
C THR A 353 8.56 -5.82 2.39
N GLU A 354 8.90 -6.36 3.55
CA GLU A 354 9.57 -5.66 4.66
C GLU A 354 10.96 -5.13 4.25
N MET A 355 11.74 -5.95 3.57
CA MET A 355 13.10 -5.57 3.14
C MET A 355 13.07 -4.43 2.13
N LEU A 356 12.15 -4.49 1.17
CA LEU A 356 11.96 -3.41 0.21
C LEU A 356 11.37 -2.16 0.87
N TRP A 357 10.44 -2.34 1.83
CA TRP A 357 9.90 -1.25 2.66
C TRP A 357 11.00 -0.48 3.38
N MET A 358 12.04 -1.15 3.90
CA MET A 358 13.14 -0.48 4.57
C MET A 358 13.88 0.50 3.65
N LYS A 359 13.99 0.19 2.35
CA LYS A 359 14.68 1.05 1.38
C LYS A 359 13.86 2.23 0.92
N ASP A 360 12.60 2.01 0.59
CA ASP A 360 11.71 3.13 0.26
C ASP A 360 11.46 4.02 1.49
N SER A 361 11.51 3.43 2.68
CA SER A 361 11.49 4.18 3.93
C SER A 361 12.81 4.88 4.25
N GLY A 362 13.88 4.72 3.46
CA GLY A 362 15.19 5.31 3.74
C GLY A 362 15.88 4.77 5.00
N ILE A 363 15.36 3.68 5.59
CA ILE A 363 15.93 3.03 6.78
C ILE A 363 17.16 2.22 6.39
N SER A 364 17.03 1.37 5.37
CA SER A 364 18.15 0.62 4.77
C SER A 364 18.49 1.21 3.40
N THR A 365 19.77 1.39 3.11
CA THR A 365 20.21 1.84 1.80
C THR A 365 20.63 0.69 0.87
N GLY A 366 20.81 -0.52 1.42
CA GLY A 366 21.49 -1.64 0.77
C GLY A 366 22.95 -1.36 0.47
N TRP A 367 23.51 -2.12 -0.47
CA TRP A 367 24.89 -1.97 -0.94
C TRP A 367 24.95 -1.31 -2.32
N ALA A 368 26.14 -0.81 -2.68
CA ALA A 368 26.40 -0.16 -3.97
C ALA A 368 26.11 -1.08 -5.18
N ASP A 369 26.24 -2.39 -5.00
CA ASP A 369 25.93 -3.43 -6.00
C ASP A 369 24.42 -3.66 -6.24
N LYS A 370 23.56 -2.90 -5.54
CA LYS A 370 22.11 -3.03 -5.50
C LYS A 370 21.63 -4.33 -4.84
N THR A 371 22.35 -4.83 -3.83
CA THR A 371 21.90 -5.96 -2.99
C THR A 371 21.40 -5.50 -1.61
N TYR A 372 20.57 -6.32 -0.98
CA TYR A 372 20.09 -6.19 0.41
C TYR A 372 20.75 -7.18 1.36
N ARG A 373 21.25 -8.31 0.87
CA ARG A 373 21.95 -9.37 1.62
C ARG A 373 21.12 -9.94 2.78
N PRO A 374 19.91 -10.46 2.51
CA PRO A 374 18.91 -10.82 3.52
C PRO A 374 19.43 -11.74 4.62
N PHE A 375 20.26 -12.71 4.26
CA PHE A 375 20.70 -13.77 5.16
C PHE A 375 22.01 -13.46 5.91
N ASN A 376 22.60 -12.29 5.69
CA ASN A 376 23.78 -11.86 6.42
C ASN A 376 23.38 -11.39 7.82
N ALA A 377 24.18 -11.75 8.83
CA ALA A 377 24.10 -11.15 10.15
C ALA A 377 24.38 -9.63 10.07
N ILE A 378 23.79 -8.86 10.99
CA ILE A 378 24.01 -7.41 11.04
C ILE A 378 24.93 -7.00 12.18
N SER A 379 25.74 -5.98 11.90
CA SER A 379 26.53 -5.33 12.93
C SER A 379 25.65 -4.46 13.85
N ARG A 380 26.15 -4.23 15.07
CA ARG A 380 25.50 -3.38 16.06
C ARG A 380 25.32 -1.95 15.59
N GLU A 381 26.33 -1.39 14.91
CA GLU A 381 26.23 -0.04 14.33
C GLU A 381 25.12 0.04 13.27
N ALA A 382 24.95 -1.00 12.45
CA ALA A 382 23.92 -1.02 11.42
C ALA A 382 22.52 -1.08 12.05
N PHE A 383 22.33 -1.88 13.10
CA PHE A 383 21.07 -1.94 13.83
C PHE A 383 20.68 -0.59 14.41
N VAL A 384 21.60 0.07 15.13
CA VAL A 384 21.36 1.38 15.74
C VAL A 384 21.08 2.44 14.67
N THR A 385 21.78 2.37 13.54
CA THR A 385 21.53 3.26 12.39
C THR A 385 20.12 3.09 11.84
N PHE A 386 19.59 1.87 11.79
CA PHE A 386 18.21 1.64 11.37
C PHE A 386 17.20 2.20 12.36
N LEU A 387 17.40 2.03 13.67
CA LEU A 387 16.56 2.66 14.70
C LEU A 387 16.60 4.19 14.62
N TYR A 388 17.78 4.75 14.40
CA TYR A 388 17.97 6.18 14.24
C TYR A 388 17.18 6.73 13.04
N ARG A 389 17.33 6.12 11.86
CA ARG A 389 16.62 6.54 10.64
C ARG A 389 15.11 6.31 10.74
N LEU A 390 14.70 5.26 11.44
CA LEU A 390 13.30 5.01 11.75
C LEU A 390 12.71 6.17 12.59
N HIS A 391 13.49 6.68 13.56
CA HIS A 391 13.10 7.79 14.43
C HIS A 391 13.18 9.18 13.76
N GLU A 392 14.21 9.48 12.96
CA GLU A 392 14.29 10.76 12.21
C GLU A 392 13.07 10.98 11.29
N ARG A 393 12.38 9.91 10.89
CA ARG A 393 11.12 10.01 10.15
C ARG A 393 9.92 10.42 11.01
N SER A 394 9.93 10.14 12.31
CA SER A 394 8.86 10.54 13.23
C SER A 394 9.05 11.95 13.79
N ASP A 395 10.29 12.48 13.80
CA ASP A 395 10.61 13.81 14.31
C ASP A 395 11.75 14.48 13.51
N TYR A 396 11.50 15.67 12.93
CA TYR A 396 12.43 16.39 12.04
C TYR A 396 13.55 17.15 12.78
N SER A 397 13.72 16.94 14.10
CA SER A 397 14.57 17.81 14.93
C SER A 397 15.52 17.08 15.88
N VAL A 398 16.21 16.03 15.42
CA VAL A 398 17.32 15.45 16.21
C VAL A 398 18.62 16.20 15.92
N LYS A 399 18.92 17.24 16.71
CA LYS A 399 20.24 17.90 16.68
C LYS A 399 21.32 16.92 17.17
N ALA A 400 22.35 16.71 16.34
CA ALA A 400 23.55 16.00 16.74
C ALA A 400 24.17 16.65 17.99
N THR A 401 24.54 15.85 18.98
CA THR A 401 25.18 16.35 20.21
C THR A 401 26.43 15.52 20.50
N LYS A 402 27.44 16.18 21.08
CA LYS A 402 28.74 15.59 21.40
C LYS A 402 28.64 14.52 22.49
N ASN A 403 29.24 13.37 22.16
CA ASN A 403 29.79 12.25 22.93
C ASN A 403 29.11 11.76 24.23
N PRO A 404 28.48 10.56 24.19
CA PRO A 404 28.54 9.61 25.30
C PRO A 404 29.98 9.09 25.53
N LYS A 405 30.29 8.59 26.74
CA LYS A 405 31.62 8.05 27.15
C LYS A 405 31.99 6.71 26.46
N LEU A 406 31.82 6.59 25.14
CA LEU A 406 32.15 5.38 24.38
C LEU A 406 33.48 5.55 23.64
N LYS A 407 34.49 4.74 23.97
CA LYS A 407 35.91 4.89 23.54
C LYS A 407 36.15 4.59 22.06
N ASP A 408 35.30 3.78 21.46
CA ASP A 408 35.48 3.22 20.12
C ASP A 408 34.55 3.83 19.05
N LEU A 409 33.84 4.92 19.38
CA LEU A 409 32.94 5.61 18.43
C LEU A 409 33.66 6.04 17.14
N LYS A 410 34.88 6.54 17.26
CA LYS A 410 35.71 7.00 16.14
C LYS A 410 36.02 5.93 15.10
N THR A 411 35.81 4.65 15.42
CA THR A 411 36.01 3.52 14.50
C THR A 411 34.80 3.28 13.58
N SER A 412 33.67 3.95 13.83
CA SER A 412 32.43 3.80 13.08
C SER A 412 32.10 5.04 12.27
N GLN A 413 31.75 4.82 11.00
CA GLN A 413 31.13 5.86 10.15
C GLN A 413 29.76 6.30 10.68
N PHE A 414 29.10 5.50 11.53
CA PHE A 414 27.79 5.76 12.12
C PHE A 414 27.90 6.35 13.55
N GLN A 415 29.00 7.05 13.84
CA GLN A 415 29.24 7.65 15.16
C GLN A 415 28.10 8.60 15.60
N LYS A 416 27.42 9.26 14.66
CA LYS A 416 26.28 10.15 14.93
C LYS A 416 25.12 9.37 15.52
N GLU A 417 24.74 8.28 14.86
CA GLU A 417 23.62 7.41 15.24
C GLU A 417 23.89 6.69 16.55
N ILE A 418 25.13 6.21 16.75
CA ILE A 418 25.53 5.56 18.00
C ILE A 418 25.51 6.58 19.15
N SER A 419 26.00 7.81 18.92
CA SER A 419 25.97 8.87 19.93
C SER A 419 24.54 9.24 20.32
N TRP A 420 23.63 9.32 19.35
CA TRP A 420 22.21 9.51 19.62
C TRP A 420 21.66 8.38 20.48
N ALA A 421 21.94 7.12 20.12
CA ALA A 421 21.39 5.99 20.84
C ALA A 421 21.85 5.95 22.29
N ALA A 422 23.12 6.24 22.54
CA ALA A 422 23.66 6.24 23.89
C ALA A 422 23.16 7.44 24.71
N LYS A 423 23.00 8.63 24.11
CA LYS A 423 22.42 9.79 24.79
C LYS A 423 20.98 9.53 25.27
N HIS A 424 20.20 8.79 24.48
CA HIS A 424 18.80 8.50 24.77
C HIS A 424 18.60 7.18 25.53
N GLY A 425 19.68 6.60 26.07
CA GLY A 425 19.60 5.37 26.86
C GLY A 425 19.20 4.12 26.07
N ILE A 426 19.21 4.17 24.73
CA ILE A 426 18.86 3.04 23.87
C ILE A 426 19.98 1.99 23.91
N THR A 427 21.23 2.45 24.00
CA THR A 427 22.40 1.60 24.22
C THR A 427 23.26 2.13 25.36
N ASN A 428 23.81 1.21 26.16
CA ASN A 428 24.74 1.54 27.26
C ASN A 428 26.19 1.15 26.93
N GLY A 429 26.43 0.47 25.80
CA GLY A 429 27.72 -0.17 25.53
C GLY A 429 28.06 -1.28 26.53
N TRP A 430 29.35 -1.54 26.70
CA TRP A 430 29.91 -2.46 27.68
C TRP A 430 30.54 -1.72 28.85
N GLY A 431 30.75 -2.43 29.96
CA GLY A 431 31.39 -1.88 31.16
C GLY A 431 32.82 -1.37 30.95
N ASP A 432 33.49 -1.81 29.88
CA ASP A 432 34.81 -1.31 29.46
C ASP A 432 34.77 0.07 28.77
N GLY A 433 33.55 0.60 28.54
CA GLY A 433 33.30 1.85 27.84
C GLY A 433 33.32 1.72 26.33
N THR A 434 33.11 0.54 25.75
CA THR A 434 33.04 0.32 24.29
C THR A 434 31.61 0.08 23.80
N PHE A 435 31.35 0.32 22.50
CA PHE A 435 30.11 -0.01 21.80
C PHE A 435 30.24 -1.16 20.80
N ARG A 436 31.46 -1.53 20.45
CA ARG A 436 31.82 -2.62 19.54
C ARG A 436 31.03 -2.57 18.23
N PRO A 437 31.21 -1.49 17.44
CA PRO A 437 30.30 -1.18 16.34
C PRO A 437 30.25 -2.25 15.25
N LYS A 438 31.35 -2.98 15.04
CA LYS A 438 31.49 -4.01 13.99
C LYS A 438 31.05 -5.41 14.42
N ASP A 439 30.87 -5.64 15.72
CA ASP A 439 30.39 -6.92 16.23
C ASP A 439 28.97 -7.18 15.72
N GLN A 440 28.66 -8.45 15.47
CA GLN A 440 27.31 -8.87 15.10
C GLN A 440 26.35 -8.64 16.29
N ILE A 441 25.14 -8.18 16.01
CA ILE A 441 24.17 -7.94 17.06
C ILE A 441 23.47 -9.25 17.46
N GLU A 442 23.57 -9.57 18.75
CA GLU A 442 22.92 -10.72 19.36
C GLU A 442 21.41 -10.48 19.55
N ARG A 443 20.62 -11.55 19.47
CA ARG A 443 19.15 -11.51 19.67
C ARG A 443 18.73 -10.86 20.99
N ALA A 444 19.40 -11.17 22.10
CA ALA A 444 19.09 -10.56 23.39
C ALA A 444 19.38 -9.05 23.41
N ALA A 445 20.45 -8.61 22.75
CA ALA A 445 20.79 -7.20 22.64
C ALA A 445 19.74 -6.42 21.85
N VAL A 446 19.17 -7.00 20.80
CA VAL A 446 18.03 -6.40 20.07
C VAL A 446 16.81 -6.24 20.97
N ALA A 447 16.43 -7.26 21.74
CA ALA A 447 15.33 -7.15 22.69
C ALA A 447 15.51 -5.97 23.67
N ALA A 448 16.71 -5.87 24.26
CA ALA A 448 17.03 -4.80 25.21
C ALA A 448 17.01 -3.41 24.57
N MET A 449 17.65 -3.24 23.40
CA MET A 449 17.72 -1.95 22.71
C MET A 449 16.33 -1.48 22.24
N VAL A 450 15.50 -2.39 21.72
CA VAL A 450 14.15 -2.05 21.25
C VAL A 450 13.25 -1.70 22.42
N LYS A 451 13.33 -2.43 23.55
CA LYS A 451 12.58 -2.07 24.76
C LYS A 451 12.89 -0.67 25.24
N ARG A 452 14.18 -0.32 25.30
CA ARG A 452 14.65 1.03 25.69
C ARG A 452 14.23 2.09 24.68
N TYR A 453 14.32 1.79 23.39
CA TYR A 453 13.79 2.66 22.33
C TYR A 453 12.30 2.96 22.55
N CYS A 454 11.48 1.93 22.80
CA CYS A 454 10.05 2.11 23.05
C CYS A 454 9.77 2.84 24.37
N ALA A 455 10.56 2.62 25.42
CA ALA A 455 10.47 3.36 26.68
C ALA A 455 10.73 4.86 26.49
N GLN A 456 11.69 5.20 25.63
CA GLN A 456 12.05 6.58 25.35
C GLN A 456 11.04 7.28 24.43
N TYR A 457 10.45 6.55 23.47
CA TYR A 457 9.63 7.13 22.41
C TYR A 457 8.25 6.48 22.33
N GLY A 458 7.55 6.36 23.47
CA GLY A 458 6.30 5.60 23.63
C GLY A 458 5.22 5.82 22.55
N ASP A 459 5.18 7.00 21.90
CA ASP A 459 4.27 7.31 20.78
C ASP A 459 4.57 6.53 19.49
N THR A 460 5.79 5.99 19.33
CA THR A 460 6.23 5.23 18.15
C THR A 460 5.97 3.73 18.31
N CYS A 461 5.94 3.22 19.54
CA CYS A 461 5.64 1.82 19.84
C CYS A 461 4.23 1.73 20.46
N THR A 462 3.19 1.98 19.66
CA THR A 462 1.80 1.83 20.14
C THR A 462 1.38 0.35 20.19
N GLY A 463 0.30 0.06 20.93
CA GLY A 463 -0.30 -1.29 20.96
C GLY A 463 0.45 -2.30 21.84
N LEU A 464 0.67 -3.52 21.30
CA LEU A 464 1.24 -4.68 22.01
C LEU A 464 2.71 -4.52 22.46
N LEU A 465 3.41 -3.47 22.03
CA LEU A 465 4.83 -3.21 22.33
C LEU A 465 5.05 -2.24 23.50
N ASN A 466 4.09 -2.11 24.41
CA ASN A 466 4.23 -1.25 25.58
C ASN A 466 5.49 -1.65 26.40
N PRO A 467 6.47 -0.77 26.61
CA PRO A 467 7.69 -1.08 27.36
C PRO A 467 7.42 -1.41 28.84
N ASN A 468 6.29 -0.95 29.37
CA ASN A 468 5.84 -1.15 30.75
C ASN A 468 4.90 -2.35 30.92
N SER A 469 4.48 -3.01 29.84
CA SER A 469 3.75 -4.29 29.96
C SER A 469 4.75 -5.38 30.35
N ASN A 470 4.93 -5.54 31.66
CA ASN A 470 5.58 -6.73 32.20
C ASN A 470 4.54 -7.86 32.32
N PRO A 471 4.94 -9.13 32.18
CA PRO A 471 4.10 -10.22 32.62
C PRO A 471 3.75 -10.02 34.10
N THR A 472 2.46 -9.91 34.40
CA THR A 472 1.93 -9.66 35.74
C THR A 472 2.18 -10.89 36.62
N THR A 473 3.37 -11.00 37.22
CA THR A 473 3.70 -11.79 38.42
C THR A 473 5.21 -11.66 38.68
N GLY A 474 5.59 -11.41 39.93
CA GLY A 474 6.94 -11.06 40.39
C GLY A 474 8.04 -12.13 40.26
N VAL A 475 7.95 -13.02 39.27
CA VAL A 475 9.02 -13.92 38.87
C VAL A 475 9.26 -13.63 37.40
N ALA A 476 10.49 -13.33 37.01
CA ALA A 476 10.89 -13.47 35.60
C ALA A 476 10.69 -14.96 35.28
N THR A 477 9.47 -15.32 34.86
CA THR A 477 9.13 -16.68 34.49
C THR A 477 10.18 -17.12 33.49
N ARG A 478 10.68 -18.36 33.67
CA ARG A 478 11.69 -18.96 32.81
C ARG A 478 11.10 -19.06 31.39
N ALA A 479 11.12 -17.94 30.67
CA ALA A 479 10.37 -17.71 29.45
C ALA A 479 10.88 -18.62 28.34
N PHE A 480 12.15 -19.00 28.45
CA PHE A 480 12.86 -19.92 27.58
C PHE A 480 13.81 -20.78 28.42
N THR A 481 14.10 -21.98 27.94
CA THR A 481 14.89 -23.00 28.64
C THR A 481 16.35 -22.60 28.82
N ASP A 482 16.87 -21.79 27.90
CA ASP A 482 18.25 -21.31 27.79
C ASP A 482 18.46 -19.88 28.34
N ILE A 483 17.45 -19.31 29.01
CA ILE A 483 17.55 -18.00 29.67
C ILE A 483 17.44 -18.18 31.18
N PRO A 484 18.57 -18.25 31.92
CA PRO A 484 18.54 -18.26 33.37
C PRO A 484 18.08 -16.90 33.92
N ALA A 485 17.50 -16.88 35.12
CA ALA A 485 17.03 -15.64 35.76
C ALA A 485 18.18 -14.64 36.03
N THR A 486 19.42 -15.13 36.12
CA THR A 486 20.65 -14.33 36.29
C THR A 486 21.17 -13.74 34.97
N PHE A 487 20.61 -14.12 33.82
CA PHE A 487 21.03 -13.57 32.54
C PHE A 487 20.78 -12.05 32.51
N PRO A 488 21.78 -11.21 32.18
CA PRO A 488 21.65 -9.75 32.31
C PRO A 488 20.45 -9.12 31.59
N MET A 489 20.01 -9.72 30.48
CA MET A 489 18.87 -9.26 29.67
C MET A 489 17.61 -10.13 29.84
N ALA A 490 17.52 -10.95 30.90
CA ALA A 490 16.39 -11.87 31.10
C ALA A 490 15.02 -11.16 31.06
N LYS A 491 14.92 -9.98 31.69
CA LYS A 491 13.71 -9.15 31.72
C LYS A 491 13.36 -8.57 30.34
N ASP A 492 14.37 -8.24 29.54
CA ASP A 492 14.19 -7.72 28.18
C ASP A 492 13.71 -8.83 27.25
N VAL A 493 14.29 -10.02 27.38
CA VAL A 493 13.88 -11.22 26.62
C VAL A 493 12.45 -11.64 26.98
N ALA A 494 12.10 -11.67 28.26
CA ALA A 494 10.75 -11.98 28.71
C ALA A 494 9.73 -10.97 28.15
N TRP A 495 10.08 -9.68 28.15
CA TRP A 495 9.27 -8.63 27.53
C TRP A 495 9.13 -8.82 26.01
N ALA A 496 10.23 -9.16 25.31
CA ALA A 496 10.20 -9.40 23.87
C ALA A 496 9.29 -10.56 23.48
N LYS A 497 9.23 -11.61 24.32
CA LYS A 497 8.28 -12.72 24.16
C LYS A 497 6.84 -12.28 24.41
N HIS A 498 6.61 -11.59 25.53
CA HIS A 498 5.27 -11.15 25.93
C HIS A 498 4.62 -10.24 24.88
N THR A 499 5.40 -9.35 24.29
CA THR A 499 4.95 -8.39 23.28
C THR A 499 4.93 -8.96 21.86
N GLY A 500 5.39 -10.21 21.66
CA GLY A 500 5.52 -10.83 20.35
C GLY A 500 6.60 -10.22 19.46
N LEU A 501 7.48 -9.37 20.00
CA LEU A 501 8.60 -8.78 19.27
C LEU A 501 9.57 -9.86 18.77
N LEU A 502 10.02 -10.73 19.69
CA LEU A 502 10.89 -11.85 19.42
C LEU A 502 10.35 -13.10 20.11
N ASN A 503 9.91 -14.06 19.31
CA ASN A 503 9.55 -15.39 19.77
C ASN A 503 10.80 -16.28 19.82
N GLY A 504 10.74 -17.32 20.63
CA GLY A 504 11.74 -18.39 20.62
C GLY A 504 11.40 -19.49 19.63
N TRP A 505 12.07 -20.61 19.78
CA TRP A 505 11.92 -21.77 18.92
C TRP A 505 10.94 -22.78 19.52
N PRO A 506 10.44 -23.74 18.70
CA PRO A 506 9.58 -24.82 19.18
C PRO A 506 10.22 -25.67 20.29
N ASP A 507 11.55 -25.73 20.34
CA ASP A 507 12.33 -26.40 21.39
C ASP A 507 12.34 -25.66 22.75
N GLY A 508 11.67 -24.51 22.83
CA GLY A 508 11.61 -23.69 24.04
C GLY A 508 12.82 -22.78 24.27
N SER A 509 13.80 -22.74 23.36
CA SER A 509 14.98 -21.87 23.44
C SER A 509 14.73 -20.45 22.88
N PHE A 510 15.54 -19.48 23.32
CA PHE A 510 15.58 -18.10 22.81
C PHE A 510 16.83 -17.78 22.00
N ARG A 511 17.91 -18.55 22.19
CA ARG A 511 19.21 -18.42 21.53
C ARG A 511 19.77 -17.00 21.67
N PRO A 512 20.05 -16.55 22.91
CA PRO A 512 20.31 -15.14 23.21
C PRO A 512 21.51 -14.56 22.46
N HIS A 513 22.53 -15.38 22.19
CA HIS A 513 23.78 -15.00 21.55
C HIS A 513 23.78 -15.23 20.03
N GLU A 514 22.71 -15.81 19.47
CA GLU A 514 22.63 -16.01 18.02
C GLU A 514 22.50 -14.63 17.33
N PRO A 515 23.33 -14.33 16.32
CA PRO A 515 23.22 -13.08 15.57
C PRO A 515 21.89 -12.98 14.80
N LEU A 516 21.33 -11.76 14.74
CA LEU A 516 20.17 -11.50 13.88
C LEU A 516 20.58 -11.17 12.44
N LYS A 517 19.84 -11.78 11.51
CA LYS A 517 19.96 -11.55 10.07
C LYS A 517 19.16 -10.33 9.62
N ARG A 518 19.54 -9.78 8.46
CA ARG A 518 18.96 -8.54 7.90
C ARG A 518 17.47 -8.63 7.57
N ASP A 519 17.03 -9.80 7.12
CA ASP A 519 15.63 -10.10 6.83
C ASP A 519 14.78 -10.04 8.11
N ALA A 520 15.22 -10.69 9.18
CA ALA A 520 14.55 -10.70 10.48
C ALA A 520 14.45 -9.28 11.07
N ILE A 521 15.48 -8.46 10.89
CA ILE A 521 15.50 -7.06 11.34
C ILE A 521 14.50 -6.21 10.54
N ALA A 522 14.31 -6.48 9.24
CA ALA A 522 13.30 -5.78 8.45
C ALA A 522 11.89 -6.01 9.01
N VAL A 523 11.58 -7.26 9.35
CA VAL A 523 10.30 -7.61 9.99
C VAL A 523 10.15 -6.94 11.33
N LEU A 524 11.18 -7.01 12.16
CA LEU A 524 11.17 -6.43 13.49
C LEU A 524 10.88 -4.93 13.42
N LEU A 525 11.64 -4.19 12.60
CA LEU A 525 11.49 -2.74 12.47
C LEU A 525 10.16 -2.37 11.80
N HIS A 526 9.68 -3.18 10.85
CA HIS A 526 8.36 -2.98 10.26
C HIS A 526 7.25 -3.14 11.30
N ARG A 527 7.36 -4.11 12.22
CA ARG A 527 6.42 -4.25 13.35
C ARG A 527 6.43 -3.03 14.27
N LEU A 528 7.57 -2.38 14.48
CA LEU A 528 7.63 -1.12 15.26
C LEU A 528 6.86 0.03 14.59
N THR A 529 6.51 -0.08 13.31
CA THR A 529 5.72 0.93 12.59
C THR A 529 4.27 0.53 12.37
N LYS A 530 3.92 -0.71 12.72
CA LYS A 530 2.56 -1.20 12.69
C LYS A 530 1.93 -0.89 14.05
N PRO A 531 0.90 -0.03 14.10
CA PRO A 531 0.32 0.41 15.36
C PRO A 531 -0.36 -0.70 16.15
#